data_AF-A0A3M0M1W5-F1
#
_entry.id   AF-A0A3M0M1W5-F1
#
_cell.length_a   1.000
_cell.length_b   1.000
_cell.length_c   1.000
_cell.angle_alpha   90.00
_cell.angle_beta   90.00
_cell.angle_gamma   90.00
#
_symmetry.space_group_name_H-M   'P 1'
#
loop_
_entity.id
_entity.type
_entity.pdbx_description
1 polymer ?
#
loop_
_entity_poly.entity_id
_entity_poly.type
_entity_poly.pdbx_seq_one_letter_code
_entity_poly.pdbx_strand_id
1 'polypeptide(L)'
;MNDLAEIQRSQEQMIVGDLQVLTAIGELFNHVDRGLPMWSESGERKVSADITFQRPFRSPPTVTLGLTGIDSAHDQNLRVWLEAKNVSETGFTIECNTWSDTRIARVAIFWSAIGAVGPRTAPKRRRGFNRAKLRRSILS
;
A
#
# COMPACT_ATOMS: atom_id res chain seq x y z
N MET A 1 -7.37 -13.10 -0.85
CA MET A 1 -7.71 -11.65 -0.85
C MET A 1 -6.51 -10.92 -1.45
N ASN A 2 -6.59 -9.67 -1.92
CA ASN A 2 -5.40 -8.98 -2.43
C ASN A 2 -4.72 -8.27 -1.26
N ASP A 3 -3.52 -8.69 -0.85
CA ASP A 3 -2.85 -8.27 0.40
C ASP A 3 -2.68 -6.74 0.47
N LEU A 4 -2.39 -6.12 -0.68
CA LEU A 4 -2.33 -4.66 -0.86
C LEU A 4 -3.61 -3.91 -0.45
N ALA A 5 -4.78 -4.54 -0.60
CA ALA A 5 -6.05 -3.93 -0.24
C ALA A 5 -6.28 -3.88 1.28
N GLU A 6 -5.58 -4.72 2.05
CA GLU A 6 -5.72 -4.77 3.50
C GLU A 6 -5.04 -3.58 4.17
N ILE A 7 -3.78 -3.33 3.82
CA ILE A 7 -2.96 -2.20 4.32
C ILE A 7 -3.58 -0.83 4.04
N GLN A 8 -4.44 -0.74 3.03
CA GLN A 8 -5.14 0.49 2.68
C GLN A 8 -6.44 0.69 3.48
N ARG A 9 -7.14 -0.40 3.86
CA ARG A 9 -8.44 -0.35 4.55
C ARG A 9 -8.32 -0.23 6.07
N SER A 10 -7.21 -0.66 6.66
CA SER A 10 -6.97 -0.70 8.11
C SER A 10 -6.32 0.57 8.69
N GLN A 11 -6.57 1.74 8.09
CA GLN A 11 -5.97 2.98 8.58
C GLN A 11 -6.62 3.42 9.90
N GLU A 12 -5.81 3.47 10.95
CA GLU A 12 -6.17 4.11 12.21
C GLU A 12 -5.83 5.60 12.16
N GLN A 13 -6.71 6.45 12.69
CA GLN A 13 -6.53 7.90 12.71
C GLN A 13 -6.60 8.45 14.13
N MET A 14 -5.61 9.27 14.46
CA MET A 14 -5.62 10.11 15.64
C MET A 14 -5.46 11.58 15.24
N ILE A 15 -6.23 12.46 15.88
CA ILE A 15 -6.12 13.92 15.70
C ILE A 15 -6.02 14.57 17.08
N VAL A 16 -5.00 15.42 17.27
CA VAL A 16 -4.79 16.21 18.49
C VAL A 16 -4.53 17.66 18.07
N GLY A 17 -5.52 18.52 18.25
CA GLY A 17 -5.47 19.88 17.68
C GLY A 17 -5.32 19.81 16.17
N ASP A 18 -4.25 20.44 15.65
CA ASP A 18 -3.91 20.43 14.22
C ASP A 18 -2.99 19.28 13.81
N LEU A 19 -2.56 18.42 14.74
CA LEU A 19 -1.73 17.25 14.43
C LEU A 19 -2.62 16.07 14.02
N GLN A 20 -2.31 15.45 12.89
CA GLN A 20 -2.88 14.18 12.46
C GLN A 20 -1.79 13.10 12.46
N VAL A 21 -2.16 11.92 12.95
CA VAL A 21 -1.39 10.68 12.79
C VAL A 21 -2.28 9.67 12.08
N LEU A 22 -1.76 9.08 11.00
CA LEU A 22 -2.36 7.93 10.33
C LEU A 22 -1.40 6.75 10.42
N THR A 23 -1.91 5.58 10.77
CA THR A 23 -1.12 4.36 10.83
C THR A 23 -1.85 3.19 10.22
N ALA A 24 -1.12 2.26 9.62
CA ALA A 24 -1.67 0.94 9.31
C ALA A 24 -0.59 -0.14 9.40
N ILE A 25 -1.03 -1.38 9.58
CA ILE A 25 -0.22 -2.59 9.57
C ILE A 25 -0.90 -3.61 8.65
N GLY A 26 -0.10 -4.42 7.94
CA GLY A 26 -0.63 -5.48 7.09
C GLY A 26 0.43 -6.18 6.28
N GLU A 27 0.02 -7.25 5.60
CA GLU A 27 0.87 -7.94 4.63
C GLU A 27 1.03 -7.09 3.37
N LEU A 28 2.27 -6.85 2.95
CA LEU A 28 2.59 -6.14 1.72
C LEU A 28 2.46 -7.05 0.49
N PHE A 29 2.95 -8.29 0.61
CA PHE A 29 2.79 -9.30 -0.43
C PHE A 29 3.02 -10.70 0.12
N ASN A 30 2.37 -11.68 -0.52
CA ASN A 30 2.72 -13.10 -0.49
C ASN A 30 2.98 -13.62 -1.91
N HIS A 31 4.23 -13.96 -2.18
CA HIS A 31 4.70 -14.46 -3.49
C HIS A 31 4.90 -15.97 -3.54
N VAL A 32 4.97 -16.67 -2.39
CA VAL A 32 5.18 -18.12 -2.37
C VAL A 32 3.96 -18.88 -2.87
N ASP A 33 2.74 -18.47 -2.50
CA ASP A 33 1.50 -19.18 -2.84
C ASP A 33 1.26 -19.31 -4.36
N ARG A 34 1.78 -18.37 -5.13
CA ARG A 34 1.59 -18.25 -6.58
C ARG A 34 2.89 -18.32 -7.38
N GLY A 35 4.03 -18.55 -6.72
CA GLY A 35 5.35 -18.58 -7.37
C GLY A 35 5.70 -17.25 -8.06
N LEU A 36 5.38 -16.12 -7.45
CA LEU A 36 5.59 -14.78 -8.00
C LEU A 36 7.06 -14.31 -7.84
N PRO A 37 7.51 -13.27 -8.57
CA PRO A 37 8.94 -12.96 -8.77
C PRO A 37 9.82 -12.84 -7.52
N MET A 38 9.35 -12.19 -6.44
CA MET A 38 10.09 -12.10 -5.16
C MET A 38 10.48 -13.48 -4.58
N TRP A 39 9.72 -14.53 -4.87
CA TRP A 39 10.00 -15.91 -4.43
C TRP A 39 10.73 -16.74 -5.50
N SER A 40 10.28 -16.67 -6.74
CA SER A 40 10.66 -17.64 -7.79
C SER A 40 11.81 -17.19 -8.70
N GLU A 41 12.09 -15.88 -8.77
CA GLU A 41 13.08 -15.32 -9.69
C GLU A 41 14.35 -14.86 -8.96
N SER A 42 15.25 -14.18 -9.67
CA SER A 42 16.52 -13.64 -9.16
C SER A 42 16.86 -12.34 -9.87
N GLY A 43 17.87 -11.63 -9.38
CA GLY A 43 18.18 -10.27 -9.84
C GLY A 43 17.28 -9.22 -9.16
N GLU A 44 17.28 -8.00 -9.68
CA GLU A 44 16.51 -6.89 -9.14
C GLU A 44 15.01 -7.12 -9.30
N ARG A 45 14.28 -7.09 -8.18
CA ARG A 45 12.84 -7.28 -8.14
C ARG A 45 12.25 -6.31 -7.13
N LYS A 46 11.02 -5.85 -7.40
CA LYS A 46 10.31 -4.95 -6.51
C LYS A 46 8.82 -5.24 -6.46
N VAL A 47 8.24 -4.94 -5.31
CA VAL A 47 6.80 -4.81 -5.12
C VAL A 47 6.51 -3.37 -4.70
N SER A 48 5.52 -2.75 -5.35
CA SER A 48 5.09 -1.39 -5.08
C SER A 48 3.62 -1.36 -4.65
N ALA A 49 3.30 -0.51 -3.68
CA ALA A 49 1.94 -0.33 -3.17
C ALA A 49 1.62 1.16 -2.99
N ASP A 50 0.59 1.64 -3.69
CA ASP A 50 0.12 3.02 -3.52
C ASP A 50 -0.86 3.11 -2.36
N ILE A 51 -0.52 3.93 -1.37
CA ILE A 51 -1.35 4.19 -0.20
C ILE A 51 -2.03 5.54 -0.38
N THR A 52 -3.36 5.53 -0.34
CA THR A 52 -4.17 6.75 -0.24
C THR A 52 -4.54 6.99 1.21
N PHE A 53 -4.22 8.16 1.75
CA PHE A 53 -4.62 8.53 3.10
C PHE A 53 -6.14 8.67 3.20
N GLN A 54 -6.74 8.10 4.24
CA GLN A 54 -8.19 8.22 4.49
C GLN A 54 -8.63 9.66 4.74
N ARG A 55 -7.71 10.51 5.22
CA ARG A 55 -7.86 11.96 5.29
C ARG A 55 -6.57 12.64 4.85
N PRO A 56 -6.62 13.60 3.92
CA PRO A 56 -5.42 14.29 3.47
C PRO A 56 -4.77 15.10 4.60
N PHE A 57 -3.47 15.35 4.45
CA PHE A 57 -2.71 16.30 5.25
C PHE A 57 -2.73 17.70 4.61
N ARG A 58 -2.29 18.72 5.34
CA ARG A 58 -2.21 20.10 4.84
C ARG A 58 -1.04 20.32 3.87
N SER A 59 0.04 19.56 4.08
CA SER A 59 1.27 19.48 3.27
C SER A 59 1.74 18.02 3.31
N PRO A 60 2.70 17.60 2.46
CA PRO A 60 3.21 16.24 2.51
C PRO A 60 3.69 15.89 3.93
N PRO A 61 3.18 14.81 4.56
CA PRO A 61 3.54 14.43 5.92
C PRO A 61 4.92 13.77 5.97
N THR A 62 5.47 13.60 7.17
CA THR A 62 6.59 12.67 7.36
C THR A 62 6.05 11.25 7.43
N VAL A 63 6.58 10.36 6.59
CA VAL A 63 6.21 8.94 6.56
C VAL A 63 7.36 8.09 7.11
N THR A 64 7.05 7.20 8.04
CA THR A 64 7.98 6.17 8.54
C THR A 64 7.43 4.79 8.20
N LEU A 65 8.32 3.90 7.74
CA LEU A 65 8.01 2.50 7.46
C LEU A 65 8.76 1.59 8.43
N GLY A 66 8.18 0.44 8.72
CA GLY A 66 8.84 -0.62 9.48
C GLY A 66 8.42 -2.00 8.96
N LEU A 67 9.37 -2.94 8.94
CA LEU A 67 9.05 -4.35 8.73
C LEU A 67 8.43 -4.91 10.02
N THR A 68 7.29 -5.58 9.89
CA THR A 68 6.63 -6.29 11.00
C THR A 68 6.69 -7.79 10.82
N GLY A 69 7.02 -8.27 9.62
CA GLY A 69 7.30 -9.68 9.35
C GLY A 69 8.04 -9.85 8.02
N ILE A 70 8.92 -10.85 7.97
CA ILE A 70 9.61 -11.27 6.75
C ILE A 70 9.80 -12.78 6.78
N ASP A 71 9.46 -13.43 5.69
CA ASP A 71 9.64 -14.87 5.49
C ASP A 71 10.49 -15.05 4.22
N SER A 72 11.71 -15.56 4.39
CA SER A 72 12.68 -15.71 3.31
C SER A 72 13.30 -17.10 3.34
N ALA A 73 13.82 -17.52 2.18
CA ALA A 73 14.64 -18.74 2.14
C ALA A 73 15.85 -18.60 3.06
N HIS A 74 16.27 -19.70 3.68
CA HIS A 74 17.32 -19.70 4.70
C HIS A 74 18.74 -19.78 4.10
N ASP A 75 18.87 -20.11 2.82
CA ASP A 75 20.11 -20.54 2.16
C ASP A 75 20.83 -19.39 1.45
N GLN A 76 20.21 -18.23 1.35
CA GLN A 76 20.76 -17.04 0.69
C GLN A 76 20.82 -15.86 1.67
N ASN A 77 21.68 -14.89 1.39
CA ASN A 77 21.75 -13.67 2.20
C ASN A 77 20.43 -12.90 2.12
N LEU A 78 19.93 -12.44 3.27
CA LEU A 78 18.75 -11.59 3.31
C LEU A 78 19.08 -10.18 2.84
N ARG A 79 18.51 -9.76 1.71
CA ARG A 79 18.69 -8.43 1.12
C ARG A 79 17.33 -7.82 0.82
N VAL A 80 16.94 -6.81 1.60
CA VAL A 80 15.66 -6.12 1.45
C VAL A 80 15.84 -4.62 1.68
N TRP A 81 15.26 -3.82 0.80
CA TRP A 81 15.12 -2.37 0.99
C TRP A 81 13.65 -1.99 1.01
N LEU A 82 13.26 -1.18 1.99
CA LEU A 82 11.90 -0.67 2.12
C LEU A 82 11.93 0.85 2.12
N GLU A 83 11.22 1.48 1.19
CA GLU A 83 11.23 2.92 0.98
C GLU A 83 9.82 3.49 0.83
N ALA A 84 9.60 4.67 1.42
CA ALA A 84 8.44 5.51 1.13
C ALA A 84 8.83 6.50 0.04
N LYS A 85 8.12 6.46 -1.10
CA LYS A 85 8.33 7.35 -2.25
C LYS A 85 7.09 8.18 -2.52
N ASN A 86 7.26 9.22 -3.33
CA ASN A 86 6.17 10.04 -3.86
C ASN A 86 5.21 10.54 -2.76
N VAL A 87 5.75 10.92 -1.61
CA VAL A 87 4.94 11.39 -0.48
C VAL A 87 4.28 12.72 -0.86
N SER A 88 2.95 12.73 -0.79
CA SER A 88 2.09 13.89 -1.05
C SER A 88 1.11 14.09 0.11
N GLU A 89 0.29 15.14 0.04
CA GLU A 89 -0.78 15.39 1.01
C GLU A 89 -1.82 14.27 1.05
N THR A 90 -1.97 13.51 -0.03
CA THR A 90 -3.07 12.56 -0.24
C THR A 90 -2.66 11.10 -0.15
N GLY A 91 -1.36 10.82 -0.15
CA GLY A 91 -0.85 9.46 -0.17
C GLY A 91 0.65 9.40 -0.44
N PHE A 92 1.15 8.18 -0.56
CA PHE A 92 2.54 7.86 -0.88
C PHE A 92 2.62 6.46 -1.50
N THR A 93 3.78 6.09 -2.02
CA THR A 93 4.06 4.74 -2.54
C THR A 93 5.03 4.03 -1.60
N ILE A 94 4.73 2.80 -1.22
CA ILE A 94 5.70 1.89 -0.59
C ILE A 94 6.41 1.13 -1.70
N GLU A 95 7.74 1.05 -1.66
CA GLU A 95 8.51 0.14 -2.49
C GLU A 95 9.32 -0.82 -1.62
N CYS A 96 9.14 -2.11 -1.82
CA CYS A 96 9.96 -3.16 -1.24
C CYS A 96 10.80 -3.79 -2.36
N ASN A 97 12.12 -3.71 -2.23
CA ASN A 97 13.08 -4.15 -3.24
C ASN A 97 13.92 -5.31 -2.69
N THR A 98 14.31 -6.23 -3.57
CA THR A 98 15.31 -7.26 -3.30
C THR A 98 16.16 -7.48 -4.54
N TRP A 99 17.30 -8.15 -4.39
CA TRP A 99 18.23 -8.38 -5.48
C TRP A 99 19.04 -9.66 -5.32
N SER A 100 19.83 -9.98 -6.35
CA SER A 100 20.66 -11.18 -6.43
C SER A 100 19.83 -12.46 -6.29
N ASP A 101 20.33 -13.46 -5.59
CA ASP A 101 19.72 -14.77 -5.34
C ASP A 101 18.68 -14.79 -4.19
N THR A 102 18.46 -13.67 -3.51
CA THR A 102 17.52 -13.58 -2.38
C THR A 102 16.11 -14.03 -2.80
N ARG A 103 15.47 -14.90 -2.00
CA ARG A 103 14.08 -15.32 -2.20
C ARG A 103 13.24 -14.95 -0.98
N ILE A 104 12.20 -14.15 -1.21
CA ILE A 104 11.30 -13.67 -0.17
C ILE A 104 9.90 -14.20 -0.47
N ALA A 105 9.39 -15.03 0.44
CA ALA A 105 8.06 -15.61 0.35
C ALA A 105 6.98 -14.56 0.62
N ARG A 106 7.13 -13.79 1.70
CA ARG A 106 6.18 -12.75 2.11
C ARG A 106 6.83 -11.68 2.97
N VAL A 107 6.23 -10.49 2.97
CA VAL A 107 6.61 -9.35 3.81
C VAL A 107 5.36 -8.73 4.40
N ALA A 108 5.40 -8.43 5.69
CA ALA A 108 4.43 -7.58 6.37
C ALA A 108 5.10 -6.30 6.87
N ILE A 109 4.35 -5.21 6.85
CA ILE A 109 4.84 -3.88 7.19
C ILE A 109 3.90 -3.14 8.13
N PHE A 110 4.46 -2.15 8.79
CA PHE A 110 3.78 -1.04 9.42
C PHE A 110 4.17 0.26 8.71
N TRP A 111 3.26 1.22 8.67
CA TRP A 111 3.60 2.60 8.33
C TRP A 111 2.89 3.60 9.25
N SER A 112 3.54 4.75 9.44
CA SER A 112 2.99 5.93 10.12
C SER A 112 3.21 7.17 9.26
N ALA A 113 2.16 7.99 9.13
CA ALA A 113 2.23 9.32 8.54
C ALA A 113 1.82 10.35 9.58
N ILE A 114 2.70 11.33 9.83
CA ILE A 114 2.50 12.38 10.84
C ILE A 114 2.63 13.75 10.16
N GLY A 115 1.65 14.62 10.40
CA GLY A 115 1.66 15.95 9.83
C GLY A 115 0.43 16.78 10.22
N ALA A 116 0.37 18.01 9.72
CA ALA A 116 -0.75 18.89 9.96
C ALA A 116 -2.02 18.36 9.29
N VAL A 117 -3.13 18.35 10.02
CA VAL A 117 -4.43 17.87 9.56
C VAL A 117 -4.91 18.69 8.37
N GLY A 118 -5.27 18.00 7.28
CA GLY A 118 -5.78 18.63 6.07
C GLY A 118 -7.27 18.96 6.15
N PRO A 119 -7.78 19.67 5.12
CA PRO A 119 -9.19 19.99 5.00
C PRO A 119 -10.03 18.71 5.04
N ARG A 120 -11.20 18.79 5.69
CA ARG A 120 -12.14 17.67 5.72
C ARG A 120 -12.72 17.48 4.33
N THR A 121 -12.20 16.52 3.57
CA THR A 121 -12.79 16.15 2.29
C THR A 121 -14.16 15.51 2.52
N ALA A 122 -15.20 16.09 1.93
CA ALA A 122 -16.51 15.44 1.89
C ALA A 122 -16.41 14.14 1.06
N PRO A 123 -17.11 13.05 1.43
CA PRO A 123 -17.07 11.82 0.64
C PRO A 123 -17.50 12.12 -0.80
N LYS A 124 -16.71 11.67 -1.79
CA LYS A 124 -17.08 11.74 -3.20
C LYS A 124 -18.43 11.03 -3.37
N ARG A 125 -19.51 11.79 -3.54
CA ARG A 125 -20.84 11.28 -3.84
C ARG A 125 -20.72 10.37 -5.05
N ARG A 126 -20.90 9.06 -4.85
CA ARG A 126 -20.90 8.06 -5.95
C ARG A 126 -21.87 8.57 -7.01
N ARG A 127 -21.36 8.91 -8.20
CA ARG A 127 -22.23 9.22 -9.36
C ARG A 127 -23.11 7.98 -9.57
N GLY A 128 -24.41 8.15 -9.41
CA GLY A 128 -25.39 7.07 -9.55
C GLY A 128 -25.23 6.39 -10.89
N PHE A 129 -25.16 5.06 -10.86
CA PHE A 129 -25.17 4.21 -12.04
C PHE A 129 -26.52 4.38 -12.74
N ASN A 130 -26.54 5.10 -13.86
CA ASN A 130 -27.78 5.36 -14.61
C ASN A 130 -28.18 4.08 -15.37
N ARG A 131 -29.17 3.33 -14.85
CA ARG A 131 -29.68 2.07 -15.42
C ARG A 131 -30.40 2.21 -16.78
N ALA A 132 -30.47 3.40 -17.37
CA ALA A 132 -31.30 3.67 -18.55
C ALA A 132 -30.64 3.44 -19.94
N LYS A 133 -29.52 2.73 -20.04
CA LYS A 133 -28.92 2.35 -21.34
C LYS A 133 -28.61 0.86 -21.42
N LEU A 134 -29.66 0.02 -21.47
CA LEU A 134 -29.54 -1.32 -22.02
C LEU A 134 -30.88 -1.82 -22.58
N ARG A 135 -31.34 -1.21 -23.67
CA ARG A 135 -32.30 -1.82 -24.61
C ARG A 135 -32.01 -1.29 -26.00
N ARG A 136 -31.17 -2.00 -26.76
CA ARG A 136 -31.18 -2.10 -28.24
C ARG A 136 -29.99 -2.96 -28.69
N SER A 137 -30.17 -4.27 -28.71
CA SER A 137 -29.65 -5.17 -29.76
C SER A 137 -30.20 -6.58 -29.54
N ILE A 138 -31.46 -6.78 -29.90
CA ILE A 138 -31.98 -8.09 -30.31
C ILE A 138 -32.76 -7.80 -31.60
N LEU A 139 -32.46 -8.56 -32.66
CA LEU A 139 -32.94 -8.52 -34.05
C LEU A 139 -32.07 -7.74 -35.05
N SER A 140 -31.11 -8.44 -35.66
CA SER A 140 -31.02 -8.66 -37.12
C SER A 140 -30.05 -9.82 -37.39
#